data_AF-A0A7C1B3E8-F1
#
_entry.id   AF-A0A7C1B3E8-F1
#
_cell.length_a   1.000
_cell.length_b   1.000
_cell.length_c   1.000
_cell.angle_alpha   90.00
_cell.angle_beta   90.00
_cell.angle_gamma   90.00
#
_symmetry.space_group_name_H-M   'P 1'
#
loop_
_entity.id
_entity.type
_entity.pdbx_description
1 polymer ?
#
loop_
_entity_poly.entity_id
_entity_poly.type
_entity_poly.pdbx_seq_one_letter_code
_entity_poly.pdbx_strand_id
1 'polypeptide(L)'
;MVTIRCSVCRRKLFRYHKVGKGKILRMYKERIAADYSIHKGNEVLCPCGNVIGIDVGPWIKMKGGRFTVSGSRERSFKEKKRR
;
A
#
# COMPACT_ATOMS: atom_id res chain seq x y z
N MET A 1 9.88 -6.28 -3.17
CA MET A 1 9.29 -4.99 -2.77
C MET A 1 8.53 -4.41 -3.95
N VAL A 2 7.27 -4.03 -3.73
CA VAL A 2 6.45 -3.40 -4.76
C VAL A 2 6.21 -1.93 -4.44
N THR A 3 6.05 -1.14 -5.49
CA THR A 3 5.66 0.26 -5.41
C THR A 3 4.23 0.39 -5.87
N ILE A 4 3.39 0.93 -4.99
CA ILE A 4 1.99 1.24 -5.28
C ILE A 4 1.92 2.70 -5.72
N ARG A 5 1.31 2.92 -6.88
CA ARG A 5 1.12 4.24 -7.49
C ARG A 5 -0.37 4.52 -7.67
N CYS A 6 -0.73 5.79 -7.69
CA CYS A 6 -2.09 6.21 -8.04
C CYS A 6 -2.36 5.89 -9.53
N SER A 7 -3.53 5.37 -9.88
CA SER A 7 -3.86 5.13 -11.29
C SER A 7 -4.07 6.42 -12.08
N VAL A 8 -4.50 7.50 -11.41
CA VAL A 8 -4.80 8.80 -12.01
C VAL A 8 -3.53 9.64 -12.21
N CYS A 9 -2.88 10.05 -11.13
CA CYS A 9 -1.70 10.94 -11.21
C CYS A 9 -0.36 10.19 -11.33
N ARG A 10 -0.36 8.85 -11.29
CA ARG A 10 0.85 7.99 -11.33
C ARG A 10 1.87 8.23 -10.21
N ARG A 11 1.55 9.09 -9.24
CA ARG A 11 2.42 9.39 -8.10
C ARG A 11 2.59 8.16 -7.22
N LYS A 12 3.78 8.02 -6.66
CA LYS A 12 4.10 6.99 -5.69
C LYS A 12 3.33 7.25 -4.40
N LEU A 13 2.61 6.23 -3.93
CA LEU A 13 1.81 6.29 -2.71
C LEU A 13 2.44 5.45 -1.61
N PHE A 14 2.86 4.23 -1.95
CA PHE A 14 3.44 3.34 -0.95
C PHE A 14 4.59 2.54 -1.52
N ARG A 15 5.52 2.18 -0.63
CA ARG A 15 6.41 1.03 -0.82
C ARG A 15 5.94 -0.08 0.10
N TYR A 16 5.69 -1.26 -0.46
CA TYR A 16 5.11 -2.38 0.27
C TYR A 16 5.91 -3.66 0.08
N HIS A 17 6.12 -4.38 1.18
CA HIS A 17 6.73 -5.70 1.17
C HIS A 17 5.69 -6.76 0.76
N LYS A 18 5.45 -6.85 -0.54
CA LYS A 18 4.56 -7.87 -1.09
C LYS A 18 5.23 -9.24 -1.06
N VAL A 19 4.73 -10.10 -0.19
CA VAL A 19 5.05 -11.53 -0.13
C VAL A 19 3.92 -12.32 -0.79
N GLY A 20 4.26 -13.26 -1.68
CA GLY A 20 3.29 -14.15 -2.34
C GLY A 20 2.70 -13.63 -3.66
N LYS A 21 2.02 -14.53 -4.39
CA LYS A 21 1.60 -14.34 -5.78
C LYS A 21 0.22 -13.67 -5.96
N GLY A 22 -0.60 -13.56 -4.92
CA GLY A 22 -1.97 -13.03 -4.99
C GLY A 22 -2.09 -11.52 -5.25
N LYS A 23 -3.31 -10.98 -5.37
CA LYS A 23 -3.59 -9.53 -5.44
C LYS A 23 -3.45 -8.87 -4.07
N ILE A 24 -3.22 -7.55 -4.02
CA ILE A 24 -3.20 -6.79 -2.74
C ILE A 24 -4.62 -6.32 -2.44
N LEU A 25 -5.36 -7.10 -1.66
CA LEU A 25 -6.69 -6.72 -1.16
C LEU A 25 -6.60 -6.07 0.22
N ARG A 26 -5.77 -6.65 1.08
CA ARG A 26 -5.47 -6.16 2.43
C ARG A 26 -4.00 -5.79 2.47
N MET A 27 -3.72 -4.54 2.81
CA MET A 27 -2.37 -4.00 2.91
C MET A 27 -2.05 -3.80 4.39
N TYR A 28 -1.31 -4.74 4.98
CA TYR A 28 -0.96 -4.70 6.40
C TYR A 28 0.03 -3.58 6.67
N LYS A 29 -0.24 -2.76 7.70
CA LYS A 29 0.59 -1.58 8.03
C LYS A 29 2.04 -1.97 8.35
N GLU A 30 2.23 -3.11 9.01
CA GLU A 30 3.53 -3.66 9.37
C GLU A 30 4.45 -3.95 8.18
N ARG A 31 3.87 -4.15 6.98
CA ARG A 31 4.60 -4.44 5.74
C ARG A 31 4.78 -3.20 4.87
N ILE A 32 4.31 -2.04 5.32
CA ILE A 32 4.51 -0.76 4.64
C ILE A 32 5.91 -0.26 4.97
N ALA A 33 6.75 -0.15 3.96
CA ALA A 33 8.11 0.37 4.12
C ALA A 33 8.15 1.89 4.07
N ALA A 34 7.24 2.50 3.31
CA ALA A 34 7.09 3.94 3.21
C ALA A 34 5.67 4.29 2.78
N ASP A 35 5.11 5.33 3.40
CA ASP A 35 3.79 5.90 3.14
C ASP A 35 3.96 7.36 2.68
N TYR A 36 3.36 7.70 1.54
CA TYR A 36 3.32 9.04 0.94
C TYR A 36 1.86 9.47 0.65
N SER A 37 0.89 8.80 1.27
CA SER A 37 -0.53 9.05 1.10
C SER A 37 -1.07 10.01 2.15
N ILE A 38 -2.28 10.51 1.95
CA ILE A 38 -2.97 11.39 2.90
C ILE A 38 -4.05 10.57 3.58
N HIS A 39 -3.98 10.48 4.90
CA HIS A 39 -4.99 9.78 5.71
C HIS A 39 -5.95 10.82 6.28
N LYS A 40 -7.23 10.76 5.88
CA LYS A 40 -8.29 11.65 6.37
C LYS A 40 -9.34 10.82 7.08
N GLY A 41 -9.22 10.72 8.40
CA GLY A 41 -10.01 9.78 9.20
C GLY A 41 -9.73 8.34 8.78
N ASN A 42 -10.75 7.64 8.31
CA ASN A 42 -10.64 6.25 7.84
C ASN A 42 -10.29 6.15 6.35
N GLU A 43 -10.24 7.25 5.61
CA GLU A 43 -9.98 7.21 4.17
C GLU A 43 -8.52 7.48 3.85
N VAL A 44 -7.96 6.62 3.00
CA VAL A 44 -6.60 6.76 2.48
C VAL A 44 -6.68 7.34 1.09
N LEU A 45 -6.21 8.57 0.95
CA LEU A 45 -6.30 9.38 -0.26
C LEU A 45 -4.92 9.60 -0.89
N CYS A 46 -4.91 9.75 -2.20
CA CYS A 46 -3.79 10.33 -2.91
C CYS A 46 -3.82 11.85 -2.75
N PRO A 47 -2.67 12.55 -2.76
CA PRO A 47 -2.62 14.01 -2.84
C PRO A 47 -3.39 14.65 -4.01
N CYS A 48 -3.76 13.88 -5.03
CA CYS A 48 -4.58 14.34 -6.15
C CYS A 48 -6.09 14.21 -5.89
N GLY A 49 -6.52 13.80 -4.69
CA GLY A 49 -7.92 13.60 -4.31
C GLY A 49 -8.50 12.21 -4.60
N ASN A 50 -7.72 11.28 -5.17
CA ASN A 50 -8.21 9.92 -5.46
C ASN A 50 -8.23 9.03 -4.20
N VAL A 51 -9.36 8.37 -3.91
CA VAL A 51 -9.51 7.47 -2.75
C VAL A 51 -8.91 6.10 -3.03
N ILE A 52 -7.80 5.76 -2.38
CA ILE A 52 -7.03 4.53 -2.63
C ILE A 52 -7.55 3.37 -1.81
N GLY A 53 -7.96 3.63 -0.57
CA GLY A 53 -8.40 2.60 0.36
C GLY A 53 -9.08 3.16 1.58
N ILE A 54 -9.48 2.26 2.46
CA ILE A 54 -10.06 2.57 3.76
C ILE A 54 -9.18 1.91 4.83
N ASP A 55 -8.72 2.69 5.78
CA ASP A 55 -8.04 2.21 6.96
C ASP A 55 -9.05 1.51 7.88
N VAL A 56 -8.77 0.26 8.24
CA VAL A 56 -9.62 -0.49 9.18
C VAL A 56 -8.91 -0.80 10.50
N GLY A 57 -7.78 -0.14 10.78
CA GLY A 57 -6.93 -0.40 11.95
C GLY A 57 -5.66 -1.19 11.59
N PRO A 58 -5.68 -2.53 11.58
CA PRO A 58 -4.47 -3.35 11.34
C PRO A 58 -4.01 -3.38 9.87
N TRP A 59 -4.93 -3.16 8.93
CA TRP A 59 -4.61 -3.09 7.51
C TRP A 59 -5.45 -2.02 6.81
N ILE A 60 -5.00 -1.65 5.61
CA ILE A 60 -5.73 -0.79 4.70
C ILE A 60 -6.47 -1.70 3.70
N LYS A 61 -7.79 -1.56 3.64
CA LYS A 61 -8.64 -2.19 2.62
C LYS A 61 -8.49 -1.41 1.32
N MET A 62 -7.74 -1.98 0.38
CA MET A 62 -7.43 -1.32 -0.89
C MET A 62 -8.63 -1.40 -1.84
N LYS A 63 -9.00 -0.27 -2.48
CA LYS A 63 -10.02 -0.25 -3.54
C LYS A 63 -9.38 -0.58 -4.88
N GLY A 64 -9.71 -1.74 -5.45
CA GLY A 64 -9.20 -2.19 -6.74
C GLY A 64 -9.47 -1.18 -7.87
N GLY A 65 -8.56 -1.10 -8.84
CA GLY A 65 -8.67 -0.20 -10.00
C GLY A 65 -8.25 1.25 -9.77
N ARG A 66 -8.14 1.70 -8.52
CA ARG A 66 -7.70 3.08 -8.17
C ARG A 66 -6.19 3.23 -7.97
N PHE A 67 -5.46 2.13 -8.02
CA PHE A 67 -4.02 2.09 -7.88
C PHE A 67 -3.39 1.08 -8.83
N THR A 68 -2.14 1.32 -9.18
CA THR A 68 -1.30 0.39 -9.94
C THR A 68 -0.17 -0.12 -9.06
N VAL A 69 0.21 -1.38 -9.28
CA VAL A 69 1.30 -2.03 -8.54
C VAL A 69 2.42 -2.31 -9.51
N SER A 70 3.62 -1.88 -9.16
CA SER A 70 4.82 -2.05 -9.98
C SER A 70 5.95 -2.65 -9.16
N GLY A 71 6.81 -3.45 -9.80
CA GLY A 71 7.97 -4.09 -9.18
C GLY A 71 7.74 -5.55 -8.79
N SER A 72 8.79 -6.12 -8.21
CA SER A 72 8.89 -7.56 -7.95
C SER A 72 8.47 -7.92 -6.53
N ARG A 73 7.79 -9.06 -6.39
CA ARG A 73 7.44 -9.63 -5.07
C ARG A 73 8.72 -9.97 -4.32
N GLU A 74 8.69 -9.82 -3.01
CA GLU A 74 9.73 -10.36 -2.14
C GLU A 74 9.51 -11.84 -1.87
N ARG A 75 10.60 -12.61 -1.85
CA ARG A 75 10.58 -14.03 -1.50
C ARG A 75 10.39 -14.23 0.02
N SER A 76 10.83 -13.27 0.83
CA SER A 76 10.82 -13.36 2.29
C SER A 76 10.67 -11.96 2.90
N PHE A 77 9.76 -11.78 3.87
CA PHE A 77 9.73 -10.60 4.74
C PHE A 77 10.27 -11.05 6.10
N LYS A 78 11.54 -10.73 6.39
CA LYS A 78 12.10 -10.93 7.73
C LYS A 78 11.66 -9.74 8.56
N GLU A 79 10.74 -9.96 9.49
CA GLU A 79 10.41 -8.97 10.52
C GLU A 79 11.72 -8.62 11.23
N LYS A 80 12.17 -7.37 11.08
CA LYS A 80 13.32 -6.90 11.86
C LYS A 80 12.84 -6.83 13.30
N LYS A 81 13.01 -7.94 14.03
CA LYS A 81 12.89 -8.02 15.49
C LYS A 81 13.84 -6.96 16.05
N ARG A 82 13.32 -5.78 16.38
CA ARG A 82 14.05 -4.78 17.15
C ARG A 82 14.29 -5.43 18.51
N ARG A 83 15.56 -5.77 18.77
CA ARG A 83 16.07 -6.19 20.08
C ARG A 83 15.76 -5.12 21.10
#